data_AF-A0A2E3Y914-F1
#
_entry.id   AF-A0A2E3Y914-F1
#
_cell.length_a   1.000
_cell.length_b   1.000
_cell.length_c   1.000
_cell.angle_alpha   90.00
_cell.angle_beta   90.00
_cell.angle_gamma   90.00
#
_symmetry.space_group_name_H-M   'P 1'
#
loop_
_entity.id
_entity.type
_entity.pdbx_description
1 polymer ?
#
loop_
_entity_poly.entity_id
_entity_poly.type
_entity_poly.pdbx_seq_one_letter_code
_entity_poly.pdbx_strand_id
1 'polypeptide(L)'
;MGVVLTSLPRASSSLNKRRSKSSAPMAAVSSYAPYEGYNESPNESGYAMIEWVAGDGLPWVYAIGLLILGFLLILLEIFVIPGMNIFGVLGFGTVCIGVLFAYRRLGPEAAVIIGTLGMAGTAAMVWMLVHNRAWRRMVNEGKTDRASGFTSAPDGLAQRQGEIGTATTDLRPSGRGRFGEEVLDIVTQGSFLDAGERIEIIEIHGNRVVVERSDDTDSPNVTESQAPAEAAEASTDPSAETSVEDPVDDSGREGV
;
A
#
# COMPACT_ATOMS: atom_id res chain seq x y z
N MET A 1 52.01 -12.56 47.05
CA MET A 1 52.57 -13.49 48.08
C MET A 1 51.43 -14.40 48.53
N GLY A 2 51.60 -15.70 48.76
CA GLY A 2 52.81 -16.50 48.62
C GLY A 2 52.49 -17.94 48.21
N VAL A 3 53.48 -18.62 47.63
CA VAL A 3 53.44 -20.05 47.27
C VAL A 3 53.90 -20.86 48.47
N VAL A 4 53.25 -21.99 48.75
CA VAL A 4 53.79 -23.03 49.64
C VAL A 4 53.73 -24.38 48.93
N LEU A 5 54.83 -24.73 48.26
CA LEU A 5 55.17 -26.13 48.01
C LEU A 5 55.93 -26.65 49.24
N THR A 6 55.53 -27.82 49.75
CA THR A 6 56.35 -28.67 50.61
C THR A 6 56.30 -30.10 50.10
N SER A 7 57.42 -30.81 50.18
CA SER A 7 57.69 -31.94 49.28
C SER A 7 58.15 -33.23 50.00
N LEU A 8 57.71 -34.38 49.48
CA LEU A 8 58.44 -35.67 49.43
C LEU A 8 58.70 -36.41 50.78
N PRO A 9 59.24 -37.67 50.81
CA PRO A 9 59.31 -38.75 49.78
C PRO A 9 58.99 -40.20 50.29
N ARG A 10 59.06 -41.20 49.36
CA ARG A 10 59.34 -42.66 49.58
C ARG A 10 58.26 -43.48 50.37
N ALA A 11 58.17 -44.81 50.42
CA ALA A 11 58.71 -46.02 49.72
C ALA A 11 57.96 -47.28 50.30
N SER A 12 57.95 -48.52 49.78
CA SER A 12 58.21 -49.18 48.47
C SER A 12 57.87 -50.71 48.57
N SER A 13 58.17 -51.53 47.55
CA SER A 13 58.13 -53.03 47.54
C SER A 13 56.72 -53.68 47.41
N SER A 14 56.53 -54.90 46.86
CA SER A 14 57.48 -55.89 46.29
C SER A 14 56.88 -56.78 45.16
N LEU A 15 57.67 -56.95 44.09
CA LEU A 15 57.90 -58.17 43.28
C LEU A 15 57.01 -59.43 43.50
N ASN A 16 56.48 -60.00 42.40
CA ASN A 16 56.72 -61.42 42.09
C ASN A 16 56.74 -61.70 40.57
N LYS A 17 57.25 -62.87 40.17
CA LYS A 17 57.98 -63.12 38.91
C LYS A 17 57.79 -64.56 38.43
N ARG A 18 57.61 -64.76 37.11
CA ARG A 18 58.01 -65.91 36.23
C ARG A 18 57.09 -65.89 34.98
N ARG A 19 57.55 -65.61 33.75
CA ARG A 19 58.47 -66.33 32.83
C ARG A 19 58.09 -67.80 32.53
N SER A 20 57.67 -68.02 31.29
CA SER A 20 58.18 -69.11 30.44
C SER A 20 58.46 -68.56 29.02
N LYS A 21 59.34 -69.21 28.26
CA LYS A 21 59.84 -68.81 26.92
C LYS A 21 59.87 -70.06 26.00
N SER A 22 60.16 -69.83 24.71
CA SER A 22 60.51 -70.81 23.65
C SER A 22 59.31 -71.23 22.76
N SER A 23 59.40 -71.34 21.43
CA SER A 23 60.46 -70.97 20.43
C SER A 23 59.86 -71.04 19.01
N ALA A 24 60.39 -70.25 18.04
CA ALA A 24 60.01 -70.31 16.61
C ALA A 24 60.67 -71.51 15.88
N PRO A 25 60.32 -71.83 14.60
CA PRO A 25 60.85 -71.07 13.45
C PRO A 25 59.88 -70.91 12.25
N MET A 26 60.41 -70.42 11.11
CA MET A 26 59.74 -69.85 9.94
C MET A 26 59.83 -70.74 8.68
N ALA A 27 58.71 -70.94 7.95
CA ALA A 27 58.57 -71.35 6.53
C ALA A 27 57.06 -71.57 6.23
N ALA A 28 56.47 -71.41 5.04
CA ALA A 28 57.00 -71.08 3.71
C ALA A 28 55.99 -70.21 2.92
N VAL A 29 56.43 -69.61 1.80
CA VAL A 29 55.57 -68.88 0.85
C VAL A 29 54.91 -69.85 -0.12
N SER A 30 53.60 -69.73 -0.35
CA SER A 30 52.93 -70.23 -1.56
C SER A 30 51.72 -69.35 -1.90
N SER A 31 51.53 -69.09 -3.19
CA SER A 31 50.63 -68.08 -3.74
C SER A 31 49.18 -68.54 -3.84
N TYR A 32 48.23 -67.70 -3.39
CA TYR A 32 46.91 -67.57 -4.02
C TYR A 32 46.34 -66.15 -3.80
N ALA A 33 46.32 -65.38 -4.88
CA ALA A 33 45.48 -64.22 -5.12
C ALA A 33 45.31 -64.11 -6.65
N PRO A 34 44.25 -63.48 -7.18
CA PRO A 34 43.15 -62.78 -6.51
C PRO A 34 41.78 -63.46 -6.73
N TYR A 35 40.73 -62.95 -6.08
CA TYR A 35 39.55 -62.49 -6.83
C TYR A 35 38.89 -61.32 -6.09
N GLU A 36 38.58 -60.29 -6.85
CA GLU A 36 37.82 -59.11 -6.44
C GLU A 36 36.39 -59.51 -6.03
N GLY A 37 35.77 -58.68 -5.20
CA GLY A 37 34.42 -58.94 -4.71
C GLY A 37 34.07 -58.24 -3.41
N TYR A 38 34.72 -57.12 -3.07
CA TYR A 38 34.11 -56.20 -2.12
C TYR A 38 32.92 -55.58 -2.85
N ASN A 39 31.76 -56.12 -2.54
CA ASN A 39 30.46 -55.69 -3.03
C ASN A 39 30.19 -54.27 -2.57
N GLU A 40 30.60 -53.28 -3.38
CA GLU A 40 30.13 -51.91 -3.29
C GLU A 40 28.60 -51.94 -3.36
N SER A 41 27.94 -51.76 -2.21
CA SER A 41 26.49 -51.58 -2.08
C SER A 41 26.11 -50.29 -2.82
N PRO A 42 25.43 -50.34 -3.99
CA PRO A 42 25.29 -49.16 -4.86
C PRO A 42 24.35 -48.06 -4.34
N ASN A 43 24.02 -48.06 -3.05
CA ASN A 43 22.93 -47.31 -2.45
C ASN A 43 23.20 -46.73 -1.04
N GLU A 44 24.41 -46.86 -0.48
CA GLU A 44 24.71 -46.25 0.84
C GLU A 44 24.50 -44.73 0.87
N SER A 45 24.81 -44.05 -0.22
CA SER A 45 24.57 -42.61 -0.41
C SER A 45 23.09 -42.22 -0.36
N GLY A 46 22.17 -43.12 -0.69
CA GLY A 46 20.74 -42.91 -0.56
C GLY A 46 20.26 -42.93 0.90
N TYR A 47 20.77 -43.87 1.69
CA TYR A 47 20.44 -43.95 3.12
C TYR A 47 21.10 -42.84 3.94
N ALA A 48 22.36 -42.50 3.63
CA ALA A 48 23.07 -41.40 4.29
C ALA A 48 22.35 -40.04 4.17
N MET A 49 21.72 -39.77 3.02
CA MET A 49 20.87 -38.58 2.86
C MET A 49 19.64 -38.62 3.78
N ILE A 50 18.96 -39.77 3.87
CA ILE A 50 17.74 -39.92 4.67
C ILE A 50 18.06 -39.83 6.17
N GLU A 51 19.15 -40.45 6.63
CA GLU A 51 19.62 -40.35 8.02
C GLU A 51 20.01 -38.92 8.37
N TRP A 52 20.73 -38.21 7.49
CA TRP A 52 21.06 -36.81 7.70
C TRP A 52 19.82 -35.91 7.78
N VAL A 53 18.85 -36.08 6.87
CA VAL A 53 17.58 -35.33 6.90
C VAL A 53 16.78 -35.64 8.16
N ALA A 54 16.73 -36.89 8.60
CA ALA A 54 16.00 -37.31 9.80
C ALA A 54 16.65 -36.82 11.11
N GLY A 55 17.98 -36.66 11.13
CA GLY A 55 18.75 -36.09 12.23
C GLY A 55 18.96 -34.58 12.08
N ASP A 56 20.20 -34.20 11.74
CA ASP A 56 20.67 -32.80 11.77
C ASP A 56 20.04 -31.89 10.70
N GLY A 57 19.46 -32.46 9.64
CA GLY A 57 18.75 -31.72 8.60
C GLY A 57 17.34 -31.27 9.00
N LEU A 58 16.67 -31.98 9.91
CA LEU A 58 15.28 -31.70 10.30
C LEU A 58 15.10 -30.27 10.87
N PRO A 59 15.98 -29.75 11.74
CA PRO A 59 15.93 -28.37 12.20
C PRO A 59 16.08 -27.32 11.07
N TRP A 60 16.90 -27.57 10.04
CA TRP A 60 17.02 -26.69 8.89
C TRP A 60 15.70 -26.62 8.11
N VAL A 61 15.07 -27.79 7.87
CA VAL A 61 13.77 -27.89 7.21
C VAL A 61 12.70 -27.12 7.99
N TYR A 62 12.67 -27.21 9.32
CA TYR A 62 11.73 -26.43 10.13
C TYR A 62 12.01 -24.91 10.08
N ALA A 63 13.27 -24.47 10.17
CA ALA A 63 13.61 -23.05 10.10
C ALA A 63 13.23 -22.42 8.75
N ILE A 64 13.55 -23.11 7.65
CA ILE A 64 13.21 -22.69 6.29
C ILE A 64 11.69 -22.77 6.05
N GLY A 65 11.03 -23.83 6.54
CA GLY A 65 9.59 -24.00 6.44
C GLY A 65 8.81 -22.88 7.16
N LEU A 66 9.25 -22.48 8.36
CA LEU A 66 8.69 -21.33 9.08
C LEU A 66 8.91 -20.01 8.33
N LEU A 67 10.10 -19.82 7.72
CA LEU A 67 10.39 -18.65 6.89
C LEU A 67 9.42 -18.55 5.70
N ILE A 68 9.27 -19.64 4.93
CA ILE A 68 8.39 -19.72 3.75
C ILE A 68 6.93 -19.54 4.16
N LEU A 69 6.48 -20.21 5.22
CA LEU A 69 5.11 -20.09 5.75
C LEU A 69 4.80 -18.65 6.18
N GLY A 70 5.75 -17.98 6.85
CA GLY A 70 5.60 -16.59 7.25
C GLY A 70 5.45 -15.65 6.04
N PHE A 71 6.26 -15.82 4.99
CA PHE A 71 6.09 -15.08 3.73
C PHE A 71 4.77 -15.39 3.03
N LEU A 72 4.33 -16.65 3.02
CA LEU A 72 3.06 -17.05 2.40
C LEU A 72 1.87 -16.40 3.10
N LEU A 73 1.89 -16.28 4.44
CA LEU A 73 0.86 -15.57 5.22
C LEU A 73 0.85 -14.06 4.92
N ILE A 74 2.01 -13.42 4.76
CA ILE A 74 2.09 -12.00 4.37
C ILE A 74 1.58 -11.79 2.94
N LEU A 75 1.92 -12.68 2.00
CA LEU A 75 1.39 -12.64 0.64
C LEU A 75 -0.13 -12.87 0.62
N LEU A 76 -0.65 -13.76 1.47
CA LEU A 76 -2.09 -14.01 1.60
C LEU A 76 -2.84 -12.74 2.05
N GLU A 77 -2.34 -12.00 3.04
CA GLU A 77 -2.90 -10.68 3.43
C GLU A 77 -3.00 -9.73 2.23
N ILE A 78 -1.92 -9.64 1.44
CA ILE A 78 -1.81 -8.75 0.29
C ILE A 78 -2.79 -9.13 -0.85
N PHE A 79 -3.01 -10.42 -1.08
CA PHE A 79 -3.87 -10.91 -2.16
C PHE A 79 -5.35 -11.01 -1.78
N VAL A 80 -5.69 -11.29 -0.51
CA VAL A 80 -7.06 -11.60 -0.09
C VAL A 80 -7.85 -10.34 0.28
N ILE A 81 -7.47 -9.64 1.35
CA ILE A 81 -8.17 -8.41 1.81
C ILE A 81 -7.13 -7.43 2.38
N PRO A 82 -6.69 -6.40 1.63
CA PRO A 82 -5.82 -5.36 2.18
C PRO A 82 -6.59 -4.51 3.19
N GLY A 83 -6.16 -4.54 4.46
CA GLY A 83 -6.66 -3.66 5.53
C GLY A 83 -6.93 -4.35 6.87
N MET A 84 -6.97 -5.67 6.92
CA MET A 84 -7.18 -6.43 8.16
C MET A 84 -5.87 -6.56 8.97
N ASN A 85 -4.72 -6.67 8.30
CA ASN A 85 -3.37 -6.87 8.83
C ASN A 85 -3.16 -8.13 9.71
N ILE A 86 -4.17 -8.97 9.90
CA ILE A 86 -4.11 -10.15 10.76
C ILE A 86 -3.09 -11.16 10.24
N PHE A 87 -3.16 -11.52 8.95
CA PHE A 87 -2.23 -12.49 8.36
C PHE A 87 -0.84 -11.87 8.14
N GLY A 88 -0.76 -10.55 7.93
CA GLY A 88 0.50 -9.82 7.90
C GLY A 88 1.27 -9.90 9.23
N VAL A 89 0.61 -9.62 10.36
CA VAL A 89 1.22 -9.71 11.70
C VAL A 89 1.55 -11.15 12.08
N LEU A 90 0.66 -12.11 11.81
CA LEU A 90 0.92 -13.54 12.05
C LEU A 90 2.08 -14.06 11.20
N GLY A 91 2.16 -13.66 9.92
CA GLY A 91 3.24 -14.05 9.03
C GLY A 91 4.59 -13.47 9.45
N PHE A 92 4.64 -12.18 9.82
CA PHE A 92 5.84 -11.57 10.39
C PHE A 92 6.28 -12.25 11.70
N GLY A 93 5.33 -12.51 12.61
CA GLY A 93 5.59 -13.29 13.82
C GLY A 93 6.16 -14.68 13.52
N THR A 94 5.63 -15.36 12.50
CA THR A 94 6.11 -16.68 12.05
C THR A 94 7.55 -16.62 11.50
N VAL A 95 7.91 -15.59 10.73
CA VAL A 95 9.30 -15.32 10.30
C VAL A 95 10.21 -15.14 11.50
N CYS A 96 9.83 -14.30 12.48
CA CYS A 96 10.60 -14.10 13.70
C CYS A 96 10.77 -15.38 14.52
N ILE A 97 9.73 -16.22 14.62
CA ILE A 97 9.78 -17.53 15.27
C ILE A 97 10.73 -18.47 14.51
N GLY A 98 10.75 -18.45 13.18
CA GLY A 98 11.70 -19.21 12.36
C GLY A 98 13.17 -18.84 12.63
N VAL A 99 13.48 -17.54 12.70
CA VAL A 99 14.83 -17.05 13.04
C VAL A 99 15.21 -17.39 14.50
N LEU A 100 14.27 -17.24 15.44
CA LEU A 100 14.50 -17.62 16.84
C LEU A 100 14.69 -19.13 17.01
N PHE A 101 13.93 -19.94 16.27
CA PHE A 101 14.10 -21.39 16.22
C PHE A 101 15.48 -21.75 15.68
N ALA A 102 15.92 -21.11 14.58
CA ALA A 102 17.27 -21.27 14.05
C ALA A 102 18.33 -20.96 15.11
N TYR A 103 18.22 -19.83 15.81
CA TYR A 103 19.14 -19.46 16.89
C TYR A 103 19.18 -20.48 18.03
N ARG A 104 18.01 -21.00 18.45
CA ARG A 104 17.89 -21.91 19.61
C ARG A 104 18.21 -23.38 19.29
N ARG A 105 18.13 -23.80 18.03
CA ARG A 105 18.31 -25.21 17.62
C ARG A 105 19.55 -25.45 16.76
N LEU A 106 19.95 -24.47 15.95
CA LEU A 106 21.10 -24.56 15.04
C LEU A 106 22.25 -23.60 15.41
N GLY A 107 22.00 -22.64 16.32
CA GLY A 107 23.00 -21.71 16.82
C GLY A 107 23.03 -20.36 16.10
N PRO A 108 23.93 -19.45 16.52
CA PRO A 108 23.97 -18.06 16.04
C PRO A 108 24.27 -17.95 14.54
N GLU A 109 25.23 -18.73 14.02
CA GLU A 109 25.62 -18.69 12.60
C GLU A 109 24.45 -19.02 11.68
N ALA A 110 23.70 -20.09 12.00
CA ALA A 110 22.51 -20.48 11.25
C ALA A 110 21.39 -19.43 11.36
N ALA A 111 21.25 -18.77 12.51
CA ALA A 111 20.29 -17.66 12.67
C ALA A 111 20.64 -16.44 11.81
N VAL A 112 21.93 -16.13 11.64
CA VAL A 112 22.40 -15.07 10.74
C VAL A 112 22.09 -15.43 9.28
N ILE A 113 22.32 -16.68 8.87
CA ILE A 113 21.99 -17.17 7.52
C ILE A 113 20.48 -17.09 7.25
N ILE A 114 19.64 -17.63 8.14
CA ILE A 114 18.17 -17.60 7.97
C ILE A 114 17.63 -16.17 8.08
N GLY A 115 18.19 -15.34 8.96
CA GLY A 115 17.81 -13.93 9.13
C GLY A 115 18.17 -13.06 7.94
N THR A 116 19.36 -13.24 7.36
CA THR A 116 19.77 -12.53 6.13
C THR A 116 18.96 -12.98 4.92
N LEU A 117 18.68 -14.28 4.78
CA LEU A 117 17.76 -14.80 3.76
C LEU A 117 16.35 -14.21 3.92
N GLY A 118 15.84 -14.10 5.14
CA GLY A 118 14.58 -13.43 5.45
C GLY A 118 14.59 -11.94 5.11
N MET A 119 15.67 -11.23 5.42
CA MET A 119 15.77 -9.80 5.11
C MET A 119 15.88 -9.54 3.60
N ALA A 120 16.63 -10.38 2.87
CA ALA A 120 16.69 -10.36 1.41
C ALA A 120 15.33 -10.72 0.77
N GLY A 121 14.62 -11.72 1.31
CA GLY A 121 13.27 -12.09 0.87
C GLY A 121 12.26 -10.96 1.08
N THR A 122 12.30 -10.29 2.23
CA THR A 122 11.48 -9.10 2.51
C THR A 122 11.80 -7.96 1.53
N ALA A 123 13.08 -7.68 1.28
CA ALA A 123 13.50 -6.65 0.32
C ALA A 123 13.03 -6.97 -1.12
N ALA A 124 13.19 -8.22 -1.57
CA ALA A 124 12.71 -8.68 -2.87
C ALA A 124 11.18 -8.60 -2.99
N MET A 125 10.45 -8.98 -1.94
CA MET A 125 8.99 -8.88 -1.90
C MET A 125 8.52 -7.42 -1.94
N VAL A 126 9.14 -6.51 -1.18
CA VAL A 126 8.85 -5.07 -1.21
C VAL A 126 9.19 -4.47 -2.58
N TRP A 127 10.32 -4.84 -3.17
CA TRP A 127 10.69 -4.41 -4.52
C TRP A 127 9.67 -4.87 -5.56
N MET A 128 9.29 -6.15 -5.55
CA MET A 128 8.22 -6.70 -6.40
C MET A 128 6.88 -5.96 -6.20
N LEU A 129 6.50 -5.69 -4.95
CA LEU A 129 5.28 -4.95 -4.61
C LEU A 129 5.29 -3.53 -5.18
N VAL A 130 6.37 -2.78 -4.98
CA VAL A 130 6.49 -1.40 -5.47
C VAL A 130 6.54 -1.37 -7.00
N HIS A 131 7.34 -2.24 -7.62
CA HIS A 131 7.53 -2.26 -9.08
C HIS A 131 6.26 -2.70 -9.82
N ASN A 132 5.58 -3.75 -9.33
CA ASN A 132 4.32 -4.23 -9.92
C ASN A 132 3.13 -3.29 -9.62
N ARG A 133 3.09 -2.64 -8.44
CA ARG A 133 2.07 -1.62 -8.12
C ARG A 133 2.28 -0.31 -8.88
N ALA A 134 3.52 0.03 -9.26
CA ALA A 134 3.80 1.14 -10.17
C ALA A 134 3.24 0.85 -11.57
N TRP A 135 3.46 -0.35 -12.13
CA TRP A 135 2.85 -0.76 -13.40
C TRP A 135 1.31 -0.75 -13.34
N ARG A 136 0.70 -1.27 -12.27
CA ARG A 136 -0.76 -1.23 -12.12
C ARG A 136 -1.35 0.16 -11.90
N ARG A 137 -0.60 1.14 -11.39
CA ARG A 137 -1.07 2.54 -11.36
C ARG A 137 -1.09 3.16 -12.76
N MET A 138 -0.08 2.90 -13.58
CA MET A 138 -0.05 3.35 -14.98
C MET A 138 -1.07 2.61 -15.88
N VAL A 139 -1.42 1.36 -15.57
CA VAL A 139 -2.44 0.60 -16.32
C VAL A 139 -3.88 0.88 -15.84
N ASN A 140 -4.07 1.34 -14.59
CA ASN A 140 -5.40 1.72 -14.09
C ASN A 140 -5.94 3.05 -14.66
N GLU A 141 -5.11 3.85 -15.35
CA GLU A 141 -5.59 4.98 -16.17
C GLU A 141 -6.22 4.51 -17.49
N GLY A 142 -5.99 3.27 -17.93
CA GLY A 142 -6.48 2.77 -19.22
C GLY A 142 -7.83 2.03 -19.20
N LYS A 143 -8.22 1.40 -18.08
CA LYS A 143 -9.45 0.58 -17.99
C LYS A 143 -10.10 0.60 -16.61
N THR A 144 -10.61 1.76 -16.19
CA THR A 144 -11.75 1.79 -15.27
C THR A 144 -13.03 1.61 -16.10
N ASP A 145 -13.22 0.38 -16.60
CA ASP A 145 -14.50 -0.03 -17.18
C ASP A 145 -15.47 -0.32 -16.03
N ARG A 146 -16.00 0.77 -15.43
CA ARG A 146 -17.20 0.66 -14.61
C ARG A 146 -18.38 0.62 -15.54
N ALA A 147 -18.94 -0.57 -15.70
CA ALA A 147 -20.21 -0.81 -16.36
C ALA A 147 -21.37 -0.08 -15.66
N SER A 148 -21.49 1.22 -15.92
CA SER A 148 -22.63 2.07 -15.55
C SER A 148 -22.68 3.33 -16.42
N GLY A 149 -22.79 3.14 -17.74
CA GLY A 149 -23.47 4.08 -18.64
C GLY A 149 -22.93 5.51 -18.72
N PHE A 150 -21.62 5.75 -18.56
CA PHE A 150 -21.02 7.00 -18.99
C PHE A 150 -20.33 6.80 -20.34
N THR A 151 -20.79 7.55 -21.35
CA THR A 151 -20.29 7.51 -22.72
C THR A 151 -18.78 7.67 -22.73
N SER A 152 -18.07 6.72 -23.34
CA SER A 152 -16.64 6.85 -23.64
C SER A 152 -16.41 8.21 -24.30
N ALA A 153 -15.56 9.05 -23.69
CA ALA A 153 -15.21 10.36 -24.22
C ALA A 153 -14.90 10.25 -25.72
N PRO A 154 -15.66 10.92 -26.60
CA PRO A 154 -15.31 10.98 -28.01
C PRO A 154 -13.94 11.64 -28.16
N ASP A 155 -13.09 11.09 -29.04
CA ASP A 155 -11.81 11.69 -29.40
C ASP A 155 -12.06 13.13 -29.88
N GLY A 156 -11.67 14.13 -29.08
CA GLY A 156 -11.92 15.54 -29.40
C GLY A 156 -12.31 16.45 -28.23
N LEU A 157 -12.54 15.95 -27.01
CA LEU A 157 -12.94 16.78 -25.85
C LEU A 157 -12.13 18.08 -25.71
N ALA A 158 -10.81 18.06 -25.88
CA ALA A 158 -9.95 19.25 -25.78
C ALA A 158 -10.28 20.39 -26.76
N GLN A 159 -11.08 20.15 -27.81
CA GLN A 159 -11.55 21.15 -28.77
C GLN A 159 -12.90 21.78 -28.38
N ARG A 160 -13.51 21.36 -27.26
CA ARG A 160 -14.82 21.80 -26.77
C ARG A 160 -14.76 22.87 -25.68
N GLN A 161 -13.57 23.41 -25.40
CA GLN A 161 -13.42 24.56 -24.53
C GLN A 161 -14.10 25.78 -25.16
N GLY A 162 -14.89 26.53 -24.39
CA GLY A 162 -15.78 27.58 -24.89
C GLY A 162 -17.12 27.10 -25.45
N GLU A 163 -17.44 25.80 -25.38
CA GLU A 163 -18.78 25.32 -25.76
C GLU A 163 -19.82 25.68 -24.71
N ILE A 164 -20.91 26.31 -25.17
CA ILE A 164 -22.07 26.66 -24.36
C ILE A 164 -23.05 25.48 -24.27
N GLY A 165 -23.49 25.17 -23.07
CA GLY A 165 -24.44 24.12 -22.76
C GLY A 165 -25.44 24.51 -21.68
N THR A 166 -26.10 23.50 -21.11
CA THR A 166 -27.12 23.68 -20.07
C THR A 166 -26.97 22.64 -18.97
N ALA A 167 -26.99 23.06 -17.71
CA ALA A 167 -27.00 22.15 -16.57
C ALA A 167 -28.27 21.29 -16.59
N THR A 168 -28.13 19.96 -16.55
CA THR A 168 -29.25 19.00 -16.49
C THR A 168 -29.55 18.52 -15.08
N THR A 169 -28.66 18.83 -14.14
CA THR A 169 -28.81 18.63 -12.68
C THR A 169 -28.14 19.81 -11.98
N ASP A 170 -28.53 20.09 -10.74
CA ASP A 170 -27.83 21.07 -9.91
C ASP A 170 -26.35 20.68 -9.75
N LEU A 171 -25.46 21.67 -9.82
CA LEU A 171 -24.00 21.49 -9.79
C LEU A 171 -23.47 21.88 -8.41
N ARG A 172 -23.24 20.88 -7.54
CA ARG A 172 -22.88 21.10 -6.13
C ARG A 172 -21.73 20.22 -5.60
N PRO A 173 -20.48 20.38 -6.07
CA PRO A 173 -20.05 21.15 -7.24
C PRO A 173 -20.11 20.34 -8.54
N SER A 174 -20.28 19.01 -8.45
CA SER A 174 -20.41 18.11 -9.59
C SER A 174 -21.88 17.90 -9.99
N GLY A 175 -22.11 17.64 -11.27
CA GLY A 175 -23.38 17.17 -11.82
C GLY A 175 -23.24 16.90 -13.31
N ARG A 176 -24.34 17.00 -14.08
CA ARG A 176 -24.35 16.72 -15.53
C ARG A 176 -24.81 17.93 -16.33
N GLY A 177 -24.12 18.23 -17.43
CA GLY A 177 -24.52 19.25 -18.39
C GLY A 177 -24.76 18.66 -19.77
N ARG A 178 -25.65 19.28 -20.55
CA ARG A 178 -25.86 18.96 -21.97
C ARG A 178 -25.12 19.97 -22.84
N PHE A 179 -24.35 19.47 -23.78
CA PHE A 179 -23.52 20.23 -24.72
C PHE A 179 -23.77 19.64 -26.12
N GLY A 180 -24.53 20.37 -26.94
CA GLY A 180 -25.16 19.83 -28.15
C GLY A 180 -26.15 18.71 -27.82
N GLU A 181 -25.97 17.55 -28.48
CA GLU A 181 -26.77 16.34 -28.23
C GLU A 181 -26.22 15.47 -27.08
N GLU A 182 -25.00 15.75 -26.61
CA GLU A 182 -24.30 14.93 -25.62
C GLU A 182 -24.54 15.41 -24.18
N VAL A 183 -24.45 14.49 -23.21
CA VAL A 183 -24.52 14.79 -21.77
C VAL A 183 -23.21 14.39 -21.12
N LEU A 184 -22.54 15.35 -20.48
CA LEU A 184 -21.21 15.23 -19.89
C LEU A 184 -21.25 15.42 -18.37
N ASP A 185 -20.37 14.72 -17.65
CA ASP A 185 -20.14 14.92 -16.22
C ASP A 185 -19.24 16.15 -16.04
N ILE A 186 -19.75 17.12 -15.29
CA ILE A 186 -19.17 18.47 -15.16
C ILE A 186 -18.99 18.86 -13.71
N VAL A 187 -18.04 19.76 -13.46
CA VAL A 187 -17.77 20.32 -12.14
C VAL A 187 -17.62 21.84 -12.22
N THR A 188 -18.41 22.57 -11.43
CA THR A 188 -18.28 24.02 -11.29
C THR A 188 -17.06 24.42 -10.46
N GLN A 189 -16.39 25.52 -10.80
CA GLN A 189 -15.43 26.17 -9.88
C GLN A 189 -16.17 27.11 -8.92
N GLY A 190 -16.58 26.55 -7.78
CA GLY A 190 -17.06 27.32 -6.62
C GLY A 190 -18.54 27.72 -6.64
N SER A 191 -19.03 28.25 -7.77
CA SER A 191 -20.42 28.73 -7.89
C SER A 191 -21.42 27.58 -7.96
N PHE A 192 -22.41 27.55 -7.06
CA PHE A 192 -23.57 26.66 -7.23
C PHE A 192 -24.39 27.13 -8.44
N LEU A 193 -24.75 26.18 -9.31
CA LEU A 193 -25.55 26.40 -10.52
C LEU A 193 -26.71 25.42 -10.48
N ASP A 194 -27.94 25.90 -10.58
CA ASP A 194 -29.13 25.05 -10.52
C ASP A 194 -29.45 24.41 -11.89
N ALA A 195 -30.24 23.33 -11.90
CA ALA A 195 -30.63 22.66 -13.14
C ALA A 195 -31.40 23.62 -14.09
N GLY A 196 -30.99 23.66 -15.35
CA GLY A 196 -31.51 24.58 -16.38
C GLY A 196 -30.65 25.82 -16.60
N GLU A 197 -29.64 26.09 -15.76
CA GLU A 197 -28.71 27.20 -16.00
C GLU A 197 -27.82 26.99 -17.23
N ARG A 198 -27.49 28.09 -17.91
CA ARG A 198 -26.59 28.09 -19.07
C ARG A 198 -25.14 28.15 -18.60
N ILE A 199 -24.30 27.28 -19.16
CA ILE A 199 -22.94 27.03 -18.67
C ILE A 199 -21.94 26.95 -19.83
N GLU A 200 -20.72 27.41 -19.60
CA GLU A 200 -19.61 27.33 -20.56
C GLU A 200 -18.51 26.40 -20.05
N ILE A 201 -17.88 25.65 -20.96
CA ILE A 201 -16.70 24.83 -20.63
C ILE A 201 -15.45 25.70 -20.55
N ILE A 202 -15.03 26.04 -19.33
CA ILE A 202 -13.84 26.87 -19.09
C ILE A 202 -12.53 26.08 -19.10
N GLU A 203 -12.54 24.79 -18.78
CA GLU A 203 -11.32 23.96 -18.70
C GLU A 203 -11.65 22.45 -18.80
N ILE A 204 -10.73 21.63 -19.32
CA ILE A 204 -10.93 20.17 -19.44
C ILE A 204 -9.68 19.42 -18.97
N HIS A 205 -9.83 18.64 -17.89
CA HIS A 205 -8.79 17.77 -17.32
C HIS A 205 -9.11 16.30 -17.61
N GLY A 206 -8.77 15.84 -18.81
CA GLY A 206 -9.06 14.46 -19.25
C GLY A 206 -10.57 14.21 -19.31
N ASN A 207 -11.11 13.42 -18.38
CA ASN A 207 -12.54 13.14 -18.26
C ASN A 207 -13.28 14.07 -17.28
N ARG A 208 -12.61 15.11 -16.73
CA ARG A 208 -13.25 16.13 -15.89
C ARG A 208 -13.42 17.41 -16.69
N VAL A 209 -14.66 17.72 -17.05
CA VAL A 209 -15.02 19.00 -17.68
C VAL A 209 -15.35 20.01 -16.57
N VAL A 210 -14.73 21.18 -16.63
CA VAL A 210 -14.91 22.27 -15.68
C VAL A 210 -15.75 23.36 -16.33
N VAL A 211 -16.76 23.85 -15.61
CA VAL A 211 -17.72 24.82 -16.14
C VAL A 211 -17.88 26.04 -15.23
N GLU A 212 -18.37 27.13 -15.83
CA GLU A 212 -18.85 28.33 -15.14
C GLU A 212 -20.20 28.77 -15.75
N ARG A 213 -20.92 29.70 -15.08
CA ARG A 213 -22.12 30.31 -15.65
C ARG A 213 -21.75 31.13 -16.88
N SER A 214 -22.54 31.00 -17.94
CA SER A 214 -22.41 31.85 -19.14
C SER A 214 -23.55 32.87 -19.18
N ASP A 215 -23.20 34.13 -18.93
CA ASP A 215 -24.10 35.27 -19.11
C ASP A 215 -23.85 35.86 -20.52
N ASP A 216 -24.86 35.81 -21.42
CA ASP A 216 -24.77 36.42 -22.77
C ASP A 216 -24.50 37.92 -22.65
N THR A 217 -23.23 38.32 -22.77
CA THR A 217 -22.82 39.73 -22.85
C THR A 217 -21.91 39.96 -24.06
N ASP A 218 -22.45 39.68 -25.24
CA ASP A 218 -22.01 40.36 -26.46
C ASP A 218 -22.45 41.82 -26.37
N SER A 219 -21.61 42.64 -25.76
CA SER A 219 -21.59 44.09 -25.99
C SER A 219 -20.15 44.55 -26.08
N PRO A 220 -19.69 44.97 -27.28
CA PRO A 220 -18.33 45.44 -27.44
C PRO A 220 -18.12 46.70 -26.58
N ASN A 221 -16.91 46.84 -26.05
CA ASN A 221 -16.47 48.04 -25.34
C ASN A 221 -16.49 49.27 -26.28
N VAL A 222 -17.63 49.94 -26.37
CA VAL A 222 -17.74 51.28 -26.93
C VAL A 222 -17.43 52.26 -25.81
N THR A 223 -16.18 52.70 -25.80
CA THR A 223 -15.76 53.88 -25.04
C THR A 223 -16.39 55.12 -25.65
N GLU A 224 -17.61 55.49 -25.23
CA GLU A 224 -18.13 56.87 -25.25
C GLU A 224 -19.51 56.97 -24.57
N SER A 225 -19.57 57.65 -23.42
CA SER A 225 -20.55 58.72 -23.15
C SER A 225 -20.39 59.23 -21.70
N GLN A 226 -19.77 60.40 -21.55
CA GLN A 226 -19.88 61.18 -20.33
C GLN A 226 -21.10 62.11 -20.45
N ALA A 227 -22.18 61.84 -19.69
CA ALA A 227 -23.08 62.87 -19.13
C ALA A 227 -24.22 62.20 -18.33
N PRO A 228 -24.42 62.55 -17.04
CA PRO A 228 -25.67 62.28 -16.35
C PRO A 228 -26.71 63.33 -16.74
N ALA A 229 -27.88 62.88 -17.20
CA ALA A 229 -28.99 63.76 -17.52
C ALA A 229 -29.72 64.23 -16.25
N GLU A 230 -29.76 65.55 -16.10
CA GLU A 230 -30.98 66.31 -15.81
C GLU A 230 -31.79 65.92 -14.55
N ALA A 231 -31.43 66.56 -13.43
CA ALA A 231 -32.32 66.74 -12.30
C ALA A 231 -32.95 68.16 -12.33
N ALA A 232 -34.27 68.19 -12.12
CA ALA A 232 -35.07 69.31 -11.61
C ALA A 232 -35.06 70.67 -12.36
N GLU A 233 -36.17 70.96 -13.05
CA GLU A 233 -36.92 72.23 -13.10
C GLU A 233 -38.09 72.04 -14.11
N ALA A 234 -39.32 72.55 -13.97
CA ALA A 234 -39.98 73.30 -12.91
C ALA A 234 -41.53 73.16 -13.03
N SER A 235 -42.30 73.54 -12.01
CA SER A 235 -43.45 74.46 -12.16
C SER A 235 -44.31 74.68 -10.88
N THR A 236 -44.53 75.98 -10.57
CA THR A 236 -45.67 76.59 -9.84
C THR A 236 -46.05 76.14 -8.41
N ASP A 237 -45.61 76.96 -7.45
CA ASP A 237 -46.44 77.57 -6.38
C ASP A 237 -47.56 78.45 -7.02
N PRO A 238 -48.71 78.80 -6.39
CA PRO A 238 -49.13 78.59 -5.00
C PRO A 238 -50.53 77.99 -4.79
N SER A 239 -50.84 77.55 -3.56
CA SER A 239 -52.16 77.77 -2.90
C SER A 239 -52.11 77.42 -1.41
N ALA A 240 -52.60 78.36 -0.59
CA ALA A 240 -53.02 78.10 0.78
C ALA A 240 -54.48 77.57 0.80
N GLU A 241 -55.10 77.57 1.99
CA GLU A 241 -56.45 77.06 2.31
C GLU A 241 -56.49 75.55 2.60
N THR A 242 -56.65 75.11 3.85
CA THR A 242 -57.82 75.28 4.75
C THR A 242 -59.02 74.42 4.33
N SER A 243 -59.13 73.23 4.92
CA SER A 243 -60.39 72.52 5.26
C SER A 243 -59.98 71.33 6.15
N VAL A 244 -60.29 71.30 7.45
CA VAL A 244 -61.61 71.14 8.11
C VAL A 244 -61.95 69.66 8.33
N GLU A 245 -61.92 69.28 9.62
CA GLU A 245 -62.66 68.18 10.30
C GLU A 245 -62.44 66.74 9.76
N ASP A 246 -62.42 65.68 10.56
CA ASP A 246 -63.46 65.23 11.50
C ASP A 246 -62.84 64.32 12.63
N PRO A 247 -63.57 63.58 13.50
CA PRO A 247 -63.62 63.97 14.91
C PRO A 247 -63.11 62.93 15.93
N VAL A 248 -62.99 63.39 17.18
CA VAL A 248 -63.27 62.71 18.46
C VAL A 248 -63.20 61.16 18.49
N ASP A 249 -62.28 60.63 19.30
CA ASP A 249 -62.63 59.56 20.24
C ASP A 249 -62.09 59.86 21.64
N ASP A 250 -62.82 59.39 22.65
CA ASP A 250 -62.70 59.71 24.07
C ASP A 250 -62.14 58.50 24.85
N SER A 251 -61.13 58.74 25.69
CA SER A 251 -61.01 58.14 27.04
C SER A 251 -59.64 58.44 27.67
N GLY A 252 -59.60 58.62 29.00
CA GLY A 252 -58.31 58.56 29.74
C GLY A 252 -57.99 59.65 30.77
N ARG A 253 -58.99 60.36 31.31
CA ARG A 253 -58.95 60.90 32.69
C ARG A 253 -58.60 59.75 33.68
N GLU A 254 -57.87 59.87 34.79
CA GLU A 254 -57.34 60.98 35.63
C GLU A 254 -55.90 60.60 36.11
N GLY A 255 -55.01 61.49 36.60
CA GLY A 255 -55.01 62.10 37.94
C GLY A 255 -54.64 61.07 39.04
N VAL A 256 -53.69 61.27 39.96
CA VAL A 256 -52.88 62.45 40.38
C VAL A 256 -51.50 61.96 40.86
#